data_AF-A0A2P8PZ79-F1
#
_entry.id   AF-A0A2P8PZ79-F1
#
_cell.length_a   1.000
_cell.length_b   1.000
_cell.length_c   1.000
_cell.angle_alpha   90.00
_cell.angle_beta   90.00
_cell.angle_gamma   90.00
#
_symmetry.space_group_name_H-M   'P 1'
#
loop_
_entity.id
_entity.type
_entity.pdbx_description
1 polymer ?
#
loop_
_entity_poly.entity_id
_entity_poly.type
_entity_poly.pdbx_seq_one_letter_code
_entity_poly.pdbx_strand_id
1 'polypeptide(L)'
;MHTQRRNLSALSPRVGLSALAVTGLLATAACGTESGSGDSGGKDPGSSSVGTRQDTGLTGTQWNVDSVTAKGKTQDAPAGAHVEFGKDGKVGGNYGCNHFGATAEIEGDTITIGDDTFKTEMACTADGTMGFESKLGEVMSDSTIKADVNGDRLTLTTEDGYTVKLTADKPADLYGTKWNVTGTVKADKKADTKGGSAVALASEAEGKVHLTFDEKGTVRGELGCNKVTAKATVGDGTITLGAPGTTRKMCSDSLMDTERSLLALFGGTVKYTLKGSNLTLTSENGAGLEAVAAK
;
A
#
# COMPACT_ATOMS: atom_id res chain seq x y z
N MET A 1 38.22 -41.88 -13.36
CA MET A 1 39.65 -42.16 -13.19
C MET A 1 40.44 -41.55 -14.35
N HIS A 2 40.90 -40.31 -14.21
CA HIS A 2 42.23 -39.87 -14.68
C HIS A 2 42.49 -38.49 -14.09
N THR A 3 43.67 -38.40 -13.49
CA THR A 3 44.15 -37.36 -12.59
C THR A 3 45.41 -36.80 -13.25
N GLN A 4 45.54 -35.49 -13.42
CA GLN A 4 46.82 -34.75 -13.36
C GLN A 4 46.52 -33.25 -13.50
N ARG A 5 46.63 -32.44 -12.43
CA ARG A 5 47.83 -31.74 -11.93
C ARG A 5 48.43 -30.79 -12.99
N ARG A 6 48.23 -29.46 -12.89
CA ARG A 6 48.76 -28.44 -11.94
C ARG A 6 50.07 -27.82 -12.40
N ASN A 7 50.15 -26.49 -12.17
CA ASN A 7 51.32 -25.61 -11.95
C ASN A 7 51.87 -24.87 -13.18
N LEU A 8 52.39 -23.64 -13.11
CA LEU A 8 52.39 -22.47 -12.19
C LEU A 8 53.41 -21.49 -12.81
N SER A 9 53.38 -20.22 -12.38
CA SER A 9 54.48 -19.22 -12.43
C SER A 9 54.47 -18.32 -13.68
N ALA A 10 54.11 -17.03 -13.59
CA ALA A 10 54.73 -15.89 -12.89
C ALA A 10 55.75 -15.16 -13.77
N LEU A 11 55.59 -13.83 -13.90
CA LEU A 11 56.60 -12.78 -13.66
C LEU A 11 56.27 -11.49 -14.43
N SER A 12 56.09 -10.40 -13.66
CA SER A 12 56.20 -9.01 -14.13
C SER A 12 57.67 -8.58 -14.21
N PRO A 13 57.97 -7.50 -14.95
CA PRO A 13 58.70 -6.34 -14.39
C PRO A 13 58.07 -4.99 -14.84
N ARG A 14 57.83 -4.04 -13.92
CA ARG A 14 58.65 -2.88 -13.46
C ARG A 14 58.78 -1.67 -14.42
N VAL A 15 58.11 -0.58 -14.01
CA VAL A 15 58.56 0.82 -13.80
C VAL A 15 59.19 1.63 -14.94
N GLY A 16 58.65 2.84 -15.17
CA GLY A 16 59.37 3.98 -15.77
C GLY A 16 58.50 5.24 -15.98
N LEU A 17 58.69 6.26 -15.13
CA LEU A 17 58.10 7.61 -15.19
C LEU A 17 58.46 8.37 -16.48
N SER A 18 57.57 9.26 -16.96
CA SER A 18 57.92 10.58 -17.50
C SER A 18 56.67 11.46 -17.66
N ALA A 19 56.71 12.65 -17.07
CA ALA A 19 55.74 13.73 -17.26
C ALA A 19 56.31 14.77 -18.24
N LEU A 20 55.46 15.36 -19.09
CA LEU A 20 55.65 16.71 -19.64
C LEU A 20 54.35 17.21 -20.28
N ALA A 21 54.02 18.47 -19.94
CA ALA A 21 52.85 19.22 -20.38
C ALA A 21 52.98 19.72 -21.84
N VAL A 22 51.87 20.18 -22.44
CA VAL A 22 51.71 21.53 -23.05
C VAL A 22 50.34 21.67 -23.74
N THR A 23 49.78 22.86 -23.52
CA THR A 23 48.58 23.56 -24.00
C THR A 23 48.47 23.70 -25.52
N GLY A 24 47.24 23.86 -26.07
CA GLY A 24 47.08 24.50 -27.39
C GLY A 24 45.72 24.31 -28.09
N LEU A 25 44.84 25.30 -27.96
CA LEU A 25 43.69 25.60 -28.82
C LEU A 25 44.11 25.76 -30.29
N LEU A 26 43.33 25.27 -31.26
CA LEU A 26 43.26 25.83 -32.62
C LEU A 26 41.90 25.53 -33.27
N ALA A 27 41.25 26.60 -33.70
CA ALA A 27 39.96 26.65 -34.37
C ALA A 27 40.08 26.34 -35.87
N THR A 28 38.98 25.86 -36.47
CA THR A 28 38.78 25.92 -37.93
C THR A 28 37.70 26.95 -38.26
N ALA A 29 38.10 27.87 -39.15
CA ALA A 29 37.30 28.84 -39.89
C ALA A 29 36.20 28.13 -40.74
N ALA A 30 35.24 28.77 -41.41
CA ALA A 30 35.17 30.10 -41.99
C ALA A 30 33.73 30.46 -42.40
N CYS A 31 33.54 31.74 -42.76
CA CYS A 31 32.50 32.44 -43.53
C CYS A 31 31.57 31.60 -44.43
N GLY A 32 30.36 32.03 -44.79
CA GLY A 32 29.72 33.35 -44.69
C GLY A 32 28.27 33.28 -45.22
N THR A 33 27.41 34.20 -44.75
CA THR A 33 26.64 35.22 -45.54
C THR A 33 25.66 34.62 -46.56
N GLU A 34 24.34 34.87 -46.56
CA GLU A 34 23.61 36.12 -46.33
C GLU A 34 22.09 35.87 -46.18
N SER A 35 21.39 36.91 -45.74
CA SER A 35 20.08 36.98 -45.07
C SER A 35 18.85 37.15 -45.98
N GLY A 36 17.69 36.66 -45.52
CA GLY A 36 16.37 37.04 -46.05
C GLY A 36 15.15 36.30 -45.47
N SER A 37 14.67 36.77 -44.31
CA SER A 37 13.30 36.81 -43.74
C SER A 37 12.28 35.64 -43.90
N GLY A 38 11.72 35.18 -42.76
CA GLY A 38 10.34 34.64 -42.70
C GLY A 38 10.04 33.59 -41.60
N ASP A 39 9.48 34.06 -40.48
CA ASP A 39 8.48 33.46 -39.56
C ASP A 39 8.53 31.99 -39.06
N SER A 40 8.12 31.87 -37.78
CA SER A 40 7.45 30.76 -37.08
C SER A 40 8.27 29.65 -36.38
N GLY A 41 8.12 29.62 -35.06
CA GLY A 41 7.72 28.41 -34.34
C GLY A 41 8.82 27.55 -33.71
N GLY A 42 8.97 27.65 -32.38
CA GLY A 42 9.71 26.66 -31.60
C GLY A 42 9.30 26.73 -30.13
N LYS A 43 8.21 26.05 -29.79
CA LYS A 43 7.75 25.78 -28.42
C LYS A 43 8.75 24.88 -27.70
N ASP A 44 9.21 25.29 -26.52
CA ASP A 44 9.71 24.36 -25.50
C ASP A 44 8.50 23.72 -24.78
N PRO A 45 8.32 22.39 -24.81
CA PRO A 45 7.39 21.73 -23.93
C PRO A 45 8.13 21.31 -22.65
N GLY A 46 7.89 22.04 -21.57
CA GLY A 46 8.09 21.51 -20.23
C GLY A 46 7.06 20.40 -19.97
N SER A 47 7.42 19.14 -20.22
CA SER A 47 6.65 17.98 -19.81
C SER A 47 7.36 17.31 -18.63
N SER A 48 6.92 17.66 -17.43
CA SER A 48 7.32 16.97 -16.20
C SER A 48 6.18 16.04 -15.76
N SER A 49 6.38 14.74 -15.98
CA SER A 49 5.95 13.63 -15.10
C SER A 49 4.64 13.81 -14.30
N VAL A 50 3.50 13.93 -14.99
CA VAL A 50 2.17 13.84 -14.36
C VAL A 50 1.79 12.36 -14.10
N GLY A 51 2.23 11.44 -14.98
CA GLY A 51 1.84 10.02 -14.92
C GLY A 51 2.36 9.26 -13.69
N THR A 52 3.57 9.54 -13.21
CA THR A 52 4.13 8.84 -12.03
C THR A 52 3.59 9.37 -10.70
N ARG A 53 2.97 10.56 -10.67
CA ARG A 53 2.39 11.14 -9.45
C ARG A 53 0.94 10.67 -9.22
N GLN A 54 0.16 10.50 -10.29
CA GLN A 54 -1.22 9.98 -10.23
C GLN A 54 -1.25 8.50 -9.78
N ASP A 55 -0.38 7.66 -10.33
CA ASP A 55 -0.27 6.24 -9.97
C ASP A 55 0.01 6.01 -8.46
N THR A 56 0.84 6.87 -7.85
CA THR A 56 1.14 6.80 -6.41
C THR A 56 -0.03 7.20 -5.49
N GLY A 57 -1.01 7.96 -5.99
CA GLY A 57 -2.17 8.39 -5.20
C GLY A 57 -3.38 7.47 -5.35
N LEU A 58 -3.53 6.86 -6.52
CA LEU A 58 -4.63 5.96 -6.84
C LEU A 58 -4.46 4.58 -6.16
N THR A 59 -3.26 3.99 -6.26
CA THR A 59 -3.01 2.59 -5.85
C THR A 59 -2.72 2.42 -4.36
N GLY A 60 -3.18 1.31 -3.78
CA GLY A 60 -3.03 1.00 -2.35
C GLY A 60 -3.90 1.85 -1.41
N THR A 61 -4.81 2.63 -1.98
CA THR A 61 -5.81 3.44 -1.28
C THR A 61 -7.17 2.76 -1.42
N GLN A 62 -7.89 2.61 -0.30
CA GLN A 62 -9.30 2.25 -0.35
C GLN A 62 -10.11 3.51 -0.67
N TRP A 63 -10.88 3.47 -1.74
CA TRP A 63 -11.75 4.55 -2.17
C TRP A 63 -13.20 4.17 -1.85
N ASN A 64 -13.82 4.87 -0.90
CA ASN A 64 -15.23 4.70 -0.59
C ASN A 64 -16.05 5.34 -1.72
N VAL A 65 -17.01 4.60 -2.27
CA VAL A 65 -17.85 5.12 -3.35
C VAL A 65 -18.90 6.04 -2.76
N ASP A 66 -18.97 7.27 -3.25
CA ASP A 66 -20.00 8.24 -2.83
C ASP A 66 -21.25 8.09 -3.69
N SER A 67 -21.06 8.01 -5.02
CA SER A 67 -22.17 7.92 -5.98
C SER A 67 -21.73 7.41 -7.34
N VAL A 68 -22.69 6.88 -8.10
CA VAL A 68 -22.55 6.54 -9.51
C VAL A 68 -23.58 7.32 -10.32
N THR A 69 -23.12 8.01 -11.35
CA THR A 69 -23.97 8.65 -12.36
C THR A 69 -23.90 7.81 -13.64
N ALA A 70 -25.05 7.31 -14.08
CA ALA A 70 -25.17 6.53 -15.31
C ALA A 70 -26.19 7.22 -16.22
N LYS A 71 -25.78 7.60 -17.44
CA LYS A 71 -26.67 8.22 -18.45
C LYS A 71 -27.46 9.42 -17.88
N GLY A 72 -26.77 10.28 -17.13
CA GLY A 72 -27.34 11.47 -16.51
C GLY A 72 -28.18 11.24 -15.23
N LYS A 73 -28.31 10.00 -14.75
CA LYS A 73 -29.00 9.68 -13.49
C LYS A 73 -28.00 9.30 -12.41
N THR A 74 -27.91 10.11 -11.37
CA THR A 74 -27.07 9.87 -10.19
C THR A 74 -27.80 8.98 -9.19
N GLN A 75 -27.07 8.04 -8.60
CA GLN A 75 -27.49 7.22 -7.46
C GLN A 75 -26.40 7.24 -6.41
N ASP A 76 -26.76 7.52 -5.17
CA ASP A 76 -25.86 7.45 -4.02
C ASP A 76 -25.48 6.00 -3.71
N ALA A 77 -24.28 5.82 -3.21
CA ALA A 77 -23.78 4.50 -2.88
C ALA A 77 -24.43 3.93 -1.61
N PRO A 78 -24.76 2.63 -1.58
CA PRO A 78 -25.06 1.94 -0.35
C PRO A 78 -23.84 1.93 0.58
N ALA A 79 -24.10 1.80 1.89
CA ALA A 79 -23.04 1.73 2.88
C ALA A 79 -22.07 0.56 2.59
N GLY A 80 -20.77 0.81 2.76
CA GLY A 80 -19.72 -0.20 2.55
C GLY A 80 -19.28 -0.38 1.09
N ALA A 81 -19.88 0.34 0.13
CA ALA A 81 -19.40 0.34 -1.24
C ALA A 81 -18.00 0.99 -1.34
N HIS A 82 -17.02 0.26 -1.85
CA HIS A 82 -15.64 0.73 -1.97
C HIS A 82 -14.90 0.03 -3.11
N VAL A 83 -13.81 0.65 -3.57
CA VAL A 83 -12.91 0.19 -4.62
C VAL A 83 -11.47 0.35 -4.15
N GLU A 84 -10.62 -0.64 -4.37
CA GLU A 84 -9.17 -0.55 -4.18
C GLU A 84 -8.46 -0.95 -5.48
N PHE A 85 -7.56 -0.09 -5.95
CA PHE A 85 -6.63 -0.39 -7.03
C PHE A 85 -5.31 -0.89 -6.43
N GLY A 86 -4.99 -2.15 -6.65
CA GLY A 86 -3.80 -2.81 -6.15
C GLY A 86 -2.56 -2.50 -6.98
N LYS A 87 -1.40 -2.46 -6.33
CA LYS A 87 -0.08 -2.34 -7.00
C LYS A 87 0.33 -3.61 -7.75
N ASP A 88 -0.45 -4.67 -7.62
CA ASP A 88 -0.28 -5.96 -8.28
C ASP A 88 -1.09 -6.08 -9.59
N GLY A 89 -1.64 -4.96 -10.10
CA GLY A 89 -2.41 -4.95 -11.35
C GLY A 89 -3.80 -5.53 -11.20
N LYS A 90 -4.41 -5.35 -10.02
CA LYS A 90 -5.76 -5.82 -9.72
C LYS A 90 -6.63 -4.67 -9.23
N VAL A 91 -7.91 -4.75 -9.52
CA VAL A 91 -8.94 -3.94 -8.87
C VAL A 91 -9.87 -4.87 -8.10
N GLY A 92 -10.38 -4.41 -6.97
CA GLY A 92 -11.45 -5.11 -6.28
C GLY A 92 -12.15 -4.24 -5.27
N GLY A 93 -13.15 -4.81 -4.61
CA GLY A 93 -13.87 -4.08 -3.57
C GLY A 93 -15.23 -4.70 -3.27
N ASN A 94 -16.17 -3.85 -2.90
CA ASN A 94 -17.54 -4.25 -2.61
C ASN A 94 -18.52 -3.24 -3.22
N TYR A 95 -19.59 -3.75 -3.85
CA TYR A 95 -20.66 -2.94 -4.45
C TYR A 95 -21.70 -2.44 -3.42
N GLY A 96 -21.45 -2.60 -2.12
CA GLY A 96 -22.36 -2.40 -0.99
C GLY A 96 -22.99 -3.68 -0.43
N CYS A 97 -22.87 -4.78 -1.17
CA CYS A 97 -23.32 -6.10 -0.74
C CYS A 97 -22.37 -7.15 -1.30
N ASN A 98 -22.29 -7.26 -2.63
CA ASN A 98 -21.41 -8.22 -3.29
C ASN A 98 -19.97 -7.73 -3.41
N HIS A 99 -19.03 -8.65 -3.20
CA HIS A 99 -17.62 -8.43 -3.47
C HIS A 99 -17.33 -8.61 -4.95
N PHE A 100 -16.32 -7.92 -5.46
CA PHE A 100 -15.85 -8.07 -6.82
C PHE A 100 -14.33 -7.99 -6.93
N GLY A 101 -13.81 -8.47 -8.05
CA GLY A 101 -12.43 -8.25 -8.45
C GLY A 101 -12.24 -8.48 -9.94
N ALA A 102 -11.19 -7.87 -10.48
CA ALA A 102 -10.75 -8.00 -11.87
C ALA A 102 -9.25 -7.67 -11.97
N THR A 103 -8.65 -7.98 -13.11
CA THR A 103 -7.37 -7.36 -13.49
C THR A 103 -7.57 -5.89 -13.85
N ALA A 104 -6.55 -5.09 -13.60
CA ALA A 104 -6.52 -3.67 -13.97
C ALA A 104 -5.13 -3.27 -14.43
N GLU A 105 -5.06 -2.63 -15.59
CA GLU A 105 -3.86 -2.00 -16.12
C GLU A 105 -3.97 -0.49 -15.97
N ILE A 106 -2.97 0.14 -15.35
CA ILE A 106 -2.97 1.57 -15.03
C ILE A 106 -1.84 2.24 -15.81
N GLU A 107 -2.21 3.12 -16.74
CA GLU A 107 -1.28 3.93 -17.53
C GLU A 107 -1.60 5.42 -17.33
N GLY A 108 -0.88 6.05 -16.40
CA GLY A 108 -1.09 7.46 -16.07
C GLY A 108 -2.46 7.71 -15.44
N ASP A 109 -3.34 8.40 -16.17
CA ASP A 109 -4.74 8.70 -15.77
C ASP A 109 -5.75 7.70 -16.35
N THR A 110 -5.28 6.70 -17.09
CA THR A 110 -6.14 5.74 -17.81
C THR A 110 -6.05 4.39 -17.11
N ILE A 111 -7.19 3.79 -16.82
CA ILE A 111 -7.31 2.48 -16.22
C ILE A 111 -8.10 1.60 -17.18
N THR A 112 -7.51 0.47 -17.58
CA THR A 112 -8.19 -0.55 -18.35
C THR A 112 -8.56 -1.69 -17.41
N ILE A 113 -9.86 -1.94 -17.25
CA ILE A 113 -10.37 -3.05 -16.44
C ILE A 113 -10.52 -4.28 -17.32
N GLY A 114 -10.02 -5.41 -16.87
CA GLY A 114 -10.09 -6.68 -17.58
C GLY A 114 -11.52 -7.24 -17.70
N ASP A 115 -11.67 -8.17 -18.64
CA ASP A 115 -12.87 -8.97 -18.85
C ASP A 115 -13.00 -10.13 -17.84
N ASP A 116 -11.98 -10.36 -17.02
CA ASP A 116 -11.91 -11.40 -15.98
C ASP A 116 -12.64 -11.02 -14.68
N THR A 117 -13.61 -10.11 -14.77
CA THR A 117 -14.36 -9.62 -13.62
C THR A 117 -15.19 -10.74 -13.00
N PHE A 118 -15.06 -10.92 -11.69
CA PHE A 118 -15.89 -11.83 -10.91
C PHE A 118 -16.62 -11.07 -9.80
N LYS A 119 -17.74 -11.61 -9.35
CA LYS A 119 -18.44 -11.11 -8.18
C LYS A 119 -19.11 -12.23 -7.39
N THR A 120 -19.41 -11.98 -6.12
CA THR A 120 -20.30 -12.84 -5.34
C THR A 120 -21.76 -12.64 -5.77
N GLU A 121 -22.62 -13.60 -5.46
CA GLU A 121 -24.05 -13.57 -5.78
C GLU A 121 -24.93 -13.65 -4.52
N MET A 122 -24.64 -12.80 -3.54
CA MET A 122 -25.45 -12.67 -2.33
C MET A 122 -26.77 -11.99 -2.63
N ALA A 123 -27.83 -12.45 -1.96
CA ALA A 123 -29.13 -11.79 -1.99
C ALA A 123 -29.13 -10.58 -1.04
N CYS A 124 -29.32 -9.39 -1.60
CA CYS A 124 -29.30 -8.12 -0.86
C CYS A 124 -30.74 -7.64 -0.62
N THR A 125 -31.08 -7.35 0.64
CA THR A 125 -32.43 -6.90 1.02
C THR A 125 -32.59 -5.39 1.08
N ALA A 126 -31.47 -4.64 1.06
CA ALA A 126 -31.50 -3.19 1.07
C ALA A 126 -31.94 -2.64 -0.30
N ASP A 127 -32.93 -1.75 -0.28
CA ASP A 127 -33.51 -1.16 -1.48
C ASP A 127 -32.46 -0.42 -2.32
N GLY A 128 -32.50 -0.62 -3.64
CA GLY A 128 -31.62 0.05 -4.59
C GLY A 128 -30.19 -0.50 -4.67
N THR A 129 -29.75 -1.37 -3.74
CA THR A 129 -28.38 -1.94 -3.72
C THR A 129 -28.08 -2.76 -4.97
N MET A 130 -29.00 -3.63 -5.40
CA MET A 130 -28.79 -4.42 -6.64
C MET A 130 -28.71 -3.53 -7.89
N GLY A 131 -29.52 -2.46 -7.93
CA GLY A 131 -29.47 -1.51 -9.05
C GLY A 131 -28.19 -0.65 -9.04
N PHE A 132 -27.66 -0.34 -7.86
CA PHE A 132 -26.36 0.31 -7.71
C PHE A 132 -25.23 -0.62 -8.16
N GLU A 133 -25.26 -1.88 -7.70
CA GLU A 133 -24.29 -2.92 -8.09
C GLU A 133 -24.21 -3.06 -9.60
N SER A 134 -25.34 -3.16 -10.31
CA SER A 134 -25.32 -3.22 -11.77
C SER A 134 -24.61 -2.01 -12.39
N LYS A 135 -24.89 -0.79 -11.93
CA LYS A 135 -24.29 0.43 -12.51
C LYS A 135 -22.79 0.53 -12.24
N LEU A 136 -22.34 0.20 -11.03
CA LEU A 136 -20.91 0.22 -10.70
C LEU A 136 -20.18 -0.95 -11.38
N GLY A 137 -20.85 -2.09 -11.53
CA GLY A 137 -20.30 -3.25 -12.23
C GLY A 137 -20.01 -3.00 -13.70
N GLU A 138 -20.83 -2.22 -14.40
CA GLU A 138 -20.55 -1.78 -15.79
C GLU A 138 -19.30 -0.90 -15.88
N VAL A 139 -18.98 -0.15 -14.82
CA VAL A 139 -17.73 0.63 -14.76
C VAL A 139 -16.55 -0.28 -14.43
N MET A 140 -16.75 -1.34 -13.64
CA MET A 140 -15.69 -2.20 -13.11
C MET A 140 -15.56 -3.53 -13.88
N SER A 141 -16.00 -3.59 -15.14
CA SER A 141 -15.92 -4.79 -15.98
C SER A 141 -15.69 -4.39 -17.44
N ASP A 142 -14.61 -4.91 -18.05
CA ASP A 142 -14.28 -4.72 -19.48
C ASP A 142 -14.44 -3.25 -19.94
N SER A 143 -13.76 -2.34 -19.26
CA SER A 143 -13.97 -0.90 -19.43
C SER A 143 -12.65 -0.12 -19.47
N THR A 144 -12.68 1.00 -20.19
CA THR A 144 -11.62 2.02 -20.14
C THR A 144 -12.10 3.21 -19.34
N ILE A 145 -11.37 3.55 -18.30
CA ILE A 145 -11.73 4.56 -17.31
C ILE A 145 -10.67 5.67 -17.30
N LYS A 146 -11.12 6.92 -17.32
CA LYS A 146 -10.30 8.08 -16.95
C LYS A 146 -10.44 8.36 -15.46
N ALA A 147 -9.31 8.38 -14.77
CA ALA A 147 -9.20 8.68 -13.36
C ALA A 147 -8.68 10.10 -13.13
N ASP A 148 -9.40 10.87 -12.32
CA ASP A 148 -8.97 12.19 -11.84
C ASP A 148 -8.87 12.17 -10.32
N VAL A 149 -7.63 12.09 -9.82
CA VAL A 149 -7.31 12.17 -8.39
C VAL A 149 -7.04 13.62 -8.00
N ASN A 150 -7.83 14.14 -7.05
CA ASN A 150 -7.64 15.46 -6.43
C ASN A 150 -7.72 15.36 -4.91
N GLY A 151 -6.57 15.26 -4.26
CA GLY A 151 -6.48 15.14 -2.80
C GLY A 151 -7.14 13.85 -2.31
N ASP A 152 -8.20 13.99 -1.52
CA ASP A 152 -9.01 12.88 -1.00
C ASP A 152 -10.19 12.52 -1.92
N ARG A 153 -10.29 13.09 -3.12
CA ARG A 153 -11.36 12.81 -4.09
C ARG A 153 -10.81 12.09 -5.31
N LEU A 154 -11.58 11.12 -5.78
CA LEU A 154 -11.37 10.43 -7.05
C LEU A 154 -12.64 10.52 -7.87
N THR A 155 -12.49 10.92 -9.14
CA THR A 155 -13.56 10.81 -10.13
C THR A 155 -13.12 9.82 -11.21
N LEU A 156 -13.95 8.81 -11.44
CA LEU A 156 -13.79 7.86 -12.54
C LEU A 156 -14.81 8.17 -13.63
N THR A 157 -14.37 8.24 -14.88
CA THR A 157 -15.24 8.51 -16.03
C THR A 157 -15.02 7.49 -17.13
N THR A 158 -16.09 6.91 -17.68
CA THR A 158 -16.01 6.02 -18.86
C THR A 158 -16.47 6.75 -20.12
N GLU A 159 -16.06 6.27 -21.29
CA GLU A 159 -16.52 6.81 -22.58
C GLU A 159 -18.04 6.69 -22.75
N ASP A 160 -18.65 5.65 -22.17
CA ASP A 160 -20.09 5.41 -22.19
C ASP A 160 -20.91 6.36 -21.29
N GLY A 161 -20.24 7.35 -20.68
CA GLY A 161 -20.89 8.41 -19.91
C GLY A 161 -21.24 8.00 -18.48
N TYR A 162 -20.53 7.03 -17.90
CA TYR A 162 -20.58 6.80 -16.46
C TYR A 162 -19.61 7.74 -15.75
N THR A 163 -20.02 8.22 -14.57
CA THR A 163 -19.16 8.96 -13.65
C THR A 163 -19.31 8.39 -12.25
N VAL A 164 -18.23 7.95 -11.64
CA VAL A 164 -18.19 7.47 -10.25
C VAL A 164 -17.42 8.49 -9.42
N LYS A 165 -18.02 8.97 -8.33
CA LYS A 165 -17.36 9.84 -7.37
C LYS A 165 -16.99 9.03 -6.14
N LEU A 166 -15.75 9.11 -5.74
CA LEU A 166 -15.21 8.39 -4.60
C LEU A 166 -14.41 9.33 -3.70
N THR A 167 -14.34 8.94 -2.43
CA THR A 167 -13.54 9.61 -1.42
C THR A 167 -12.54 8.63 -0.83
N ALA A 168 -11.28 9.05 -0.68
CA ALA A 168 -10.26 8.25 -0.03
C ALA A 168 -10.71 7.93 1.39
N ASP A 169 -10.66 6.66 1.76
CA ASP A 169 -10.96 6.24 3.12
C ASP A 169 -9.89 6.82 4.04
N LYS A 170 -10.32 7.68 4.97
CA LYS A 170 -9.40 8.26 5.94
C LYS A 170 -9.12 7.20 7.01
N PRO A 171 -7.89 6.71 7.15
CA PRO A 171 -7.59 5.75 8.19
C PRO A 171 -7.81 6.36 9.56
N ALA A 172 -8.20 5.55 10.53
CA ALA A 172 -8.28 5.97 11.92
C ALA A 172 -6.90 6.46 12.38
N ASP A 173 -6.90 7.50 13.22
CA ASP A 173 -5.67 8.06 13.76
C ASP A 173 -4.92 6.98 14.56
N LEU A 174 -3.63 6.79 14.28
CA LEU A 174 -2.83 5.80 15.03
C LEU A 174 -2.85 6.10 16.54
N TYR A 175 -2.67 7.39 16.85
CA TYR A 175 -2.57 7.91 18.20
C TYR A 175 -3.94 8.11 18.83
N GLY A 176 -4.05 7.83 20.13
CA GLY A 176 -5.30 7.96 20.88
C GLY A 176 -6.34 6.88 20.58
N THR A 177 -6.21 6.16 19.47
CA THR A 177 -7.10 5.05 19.12
C THR A 177 -6.78 3.81 19.95
N LYS A 178 -7.84 3.22 20.52
CA LYS A 178 -7.77 1.89 21.11
C LYS A 178 -7.92 0.86 20.00
N TRP A 179 -6.84 0.14 19.72
CA TRP A 179 -6.78 -0.93 18.73
C TRP A 179 -7.08 -2.26 19.40
N ASN A 180 -8.23 -2.85 19.12
CA ASN A 180 -8.59 -4.19 19.59
C ASN A 180 -7.96 -5.23 18.67
N VAL A 181 -7.06 -6.06 19.19
CA VAL A 181 -6.38 -7.09 18.40
C VAL A 181 -7.38 -8.20 18.10
N THR A 182 -7.47 -8.59 16.82
CA THR A 182 -8.40 -9.62 16.32
C THR A 182 -7.66 -10.90 15.92
N GLY A 183 -6.36 -10.81 15.61
CA GLY A 183 -5.55 -11.95 15.25
C GLY A 183 -4.05 -11.72 15.39
N THR A 184 -3.30 -12.82 15.39
CA THR A 184 -1.83 -12.82 15.39
C THR A 184 -1.29 -13.56 14.19
N VAL A 185 -0.18 -13.07 13.65
CA VAL A 185 0.60 -13.74 12.62
C VAL A 185 1.81 -14.37 13.28
N LYS A 186 2.02 -15.67 13.07
CA LYS A 186 3.22 -16.36 13.59
C LYS A 186 4.43 -16.04 12.71
N ALA A 187 5.61 -15.96 13.33
CA ALA A 187 6.86 -15.84 12.59
C ALA A 187 7.03 -17.02 11.63
N ASP A 188 7.36 -16.73 10.38
CA ASP A 188 7.81 -17.73 9.42
C ASP A 188 9.13 -17.25 8.82
N LYS A 189 10.21 -18.01 9.10
CA LYS A 189 11.55 -17.70 8.58
C LYS A 189 11.67 -17.89 7.07
N LYS A 190 10.65 -18.45 6.41
CA LYS A 190 10.55 -18.60 4.95
C LYS A 190 9.57 -17.61 4.32
N ALA A 191 8.80 -16.86 5.10
CA ALA A 191 7.92 -15.85 4.54
C ALA A 191 8.76 -14.74 3.92
N ASP A 192 8.47 -14.44 2.65
CA ASP A 192 8.82 -13.15 2.08
C ASP A 192 8.03 -12.06 2.84
N THR A 193 8.38 -10.79 2.66
CA THR A 193 7.78 -9.66 3.40
C THR A 193 6.25 -9.50 3.24
N LYS A 194 5.55 -10.42 2.57
CA LYS A 194 4.09 -10.57 2.61
C LYS A 194 3.74 -11.32 3.89
N GLY A 195 3.33 -10.56 4.92
CA GLY A 195 2.92 -11.10 6.22
C GLY A 195 2.00 -12.31 6.07
N GLY A 196 2.25 -13.35 6.87
CA GLY A 196 1.41 -14.55 6.90
C GLY A 196 -0.04 -14.22 7.28
N SER A 197 -0.96 -15.12 6.95
CA SER A 197 -2.37 -14.94 7.29
C SER A 197 -2.55 -14.91 8.81
N ALA A 198 -3.24 -13.89 9.33
CA ALA A 198 -3.53 -13.83 10.76
C ALA A 198 -4.42 -14.99 11.20
N VAL A 199 -4.08 -15.55 12.35
CA VAL A 199 -4.91 -16.53 13.06
C VAL A 199 -5.69 -15.79 14.13
N ALA A 200 -7.01 -15.97 14.15
CA ALA A 200 -7.89 -15.39 15.15
C ALA A 200 -7.41 -15.72 16.56
N LEU A 201 -7.64 -14.79 17.49
CA LEU A 201 -7.31 -15.00 18.90
C LEU A 201 -8.13 -16.16 19.49
N ALA A 202 -7.59 -16.78 20.55
CA ALA A 202 -8.39 -17.69 21.36
C ALA A 202 -9.61 -16.95 21.92
N SER A 203 -10.77 -17.61 21.99
CA SER A 203 -12.03 -16.98 22.43
C SER A 203 -11.93 -16.33 23.82
N GLU A 204 -11.06 -16.84 24.70
CA GLU A 204 -10.81 -16.23 26.02
C GLU A 204 -10.12 -14.86 25.94
N ALA A 205 -9.36 -14.59 24.87
CA ALA A 205 -8.58 -13.37 24.65
C ALA A 205 -9.35 -12.31 23.85
N GLU A 206 -10.41 -12.73 23.14
CA GLU A 206 -11.23 -11.84 22.32
C GLU A 206 -11.80 -10.68 23.15
N GLY A 207 -11.66 -9.45 22.64
CA GLY A 207 -12.07 -8.22 23.33
C GLY A 207 -11.21 -7.80 24.53
N LYS A 208 -10.25 -8.64 24.98
CA LYS A 208 -9.33 -8.30 26.07
C LYS A 208 -7.99 -7.77 25.56
N VAL A 209 -7.56 -8.22 24.39
CA VAL A 209 -6.30 -7.79 23.79
C VAL A 209 -6.49 -6.44 23.09
N HIS A 210 -5.75 -5.42 23.54
CA HIS A 210 -5.77 -4.11 22.90
C HIS A 210 -4.48 -3.34 23.11
N LEU A 211 -4.20 -2.41 22.20
CA LEU A 211 -3.07 -1.48 22.25
C LEU A 211 -3.55 -0.05 21.98
N THR A 212 -2.86 0.93 22.57
CA THR A 212 -3.08 2.35 22.33
C THR A 212 -1.73 3.03 22.27
N PHE A 213 -1.49 3.73 21.16
CA PHE A 213 -0.31 4.54 20.95
C PHE A 213 -0.62 5.98 21.37
N ASP A 214 0.30 6.64 22.06
CA ASP A 214 0.20 8.06 22.38
C ASP A 214 1.24 8.89 21.63
N GLU A 215 0.95 10.18 21.45
CA GLU A 215 1.85 11.13 20.80
C GLU A 215 3.13 11.39 21.60
N LYS A 216 3.19 10.93 22.86
CA LYS A 216 4.36 11.06 23.74
C LYS A 216 5.35 9.92 23.53
N GLY A 217 5.11 9.04 22.55
CA GLY A 217 5.99 7.94 22.19
C GLY A 217 5.89 6.74 23.14
N THR A 218 4.68 6.44 23.64
CA THR A 218 4.40 5.26 24.45
C THR A 218 3.29 4.43 23.81
N VAL A 219 3.43 3.11 23.87
CA VAL A 219 2.32 2.16 23.68
C VAL A 219 1.91 1.57 25.03
N ARG A 220 0.60 1.46 25.26
CA ARG A 220 0.01 0.80 26.43
C ARG A 220 -1.11 -0.12 26.01
N GLY A 221 -1.44 -1.10 26.84
CA GLY A 221 -2.58 -1.96 26.56
C GLY A 221 -2.64 -3.20 27.44
N GLU A 222 -3.41 -4.18 26.97
CA GLU A 222 -3.52 -5.52 27.56
C GLU A 222 -3.24 -6.56 26.49
N LEU A 223 -2.42 -7.56 26.81
CA LEU A 223 -2.05 -8.64 25.92
C LEU A 223 -2.84 -9.93 26.25
N GLY A 224 -4.08 -9.78 26.71
CA GLY A 224 -4.98 -10.86 27.08
C GLY A 224 -5.02 -11.14 28.58
N CYS A 225 -3.87 -11.42 29.18
CA CYS A 225 -3.74 -11.63 30.64
C CYS A 225 -3.14 -10.42 31.37
N ASN A 226 -2.03 -9.91 30.83
CA ASN A 226 -1.22 -8.89 31.47
C ASN A 226 -1.30 -7.55 30.76
N LYS A 227 -1.15 -6.48 31.55
CA LYS A 227 -0.98 -5.13 31.03
C LYS A 227 0.43 -4.99 30.47
N VAL A 228 0.57 -4.23 29.40
CA VAL A 228 1.84 -3.89 28.78
C VAL A 228 2.01 -2.38 28.67
N THR A 229 3.24 -1.92 28.83
CA THR A 229 3.68 -0.58 28.45
C THR A 229 5.08 -0.65 27.85
N ALA A 230 5.33 0.13 26.81
CA ALA A 230 6.67 0.28 26.23
C ALA A 230 6.81 1.64 25.55
N LYS A 231 8.05 2.07 25.29
CA LYS A 231 8.28 3.15 24.34
C LYS A 231 7.84 2.70 22.93
N ALA A 232 7.26 3.61 22.16
CA ALA A 232 6.89 3.39 20.77
C ALA A 232 7.32 4.63 19.96
N THR A 233 8.27 4.45 19.04
CA THR A 233 8.71 5.53 18.15
C THR A 233 8.15 5.26 16.77
N VAL A 234 7.24 6.11 16.31
CA VAL A 234 6.61 5.99 14.99
C VAL A 234 7.38 6.87 14.01
N GLY A 235 7.73 6.32 12.85
CA GLY A 235 8.41 7.04 11.78
C GLY A 235 8.54 6.19 10.52
N ASP A 236 8.48 6.83 9.36
CA ASP A 236 8.76 6.19 8.05
C ASP A 236 8.00 4.88 7.80
N GLY A 237 6.70 4.82 8.14
CA GLY A 237 5.87 3.63 7.96
C GLY A 237 6.23 2.46 8.90
N THR A 238 7.02 2.73 9.93
CA THR A 238 7.43 1.76 10.96
C THR A 238 7.14 2.26 12.37
N ILE A 239 7.08 1.32 13.31
CA ILE A 239 7.01 1.57 14.75
C ILE A 239 8.13 0.77 15.39
N THR A 240 9.07 1.45 16.04
CA THR A 240 10.06 0.80 16.92
C THR A 240 9.47 0.67 18.31
N LEU A 241 9.19 -0.56 18.71
CA LEU A 241 8.68 -0.92 20.03
C LEU A 241 9.86 -1.19 20.96
N GLY A 242 9.95 -0.43 22.05
CA GLY A 242 10.95 -0.62 23.09
C GLY A 242 10.74 -1.89 23.90
N ALA A 243 11.64 -2.13 24.86
CA ALA A 243 11.50 -3.22 25.81
C ALA A 243 10.17 -3.08 26.61
N PRO A 244 9.37 -4.17 26.74
CA PRO A 244 8.09 -4.10 27.39
C PRO A 244 8.21 -4.18 28.92
N GLY A 245 7.46 -3.35 29.63
CA GLY A 245 7.09 -3.57 31.01
C GLY A 245 5.74 -4.25 31.09
N THR A 246 5.65 -5.39 31.80
CA THR A 246 4.39 -6.14 31.96
C THR A 246 4.03 -6.39 33.42
N THR A 247 2.74 -6.57 33.69
CA THR A 247 2.31 -7.23 34.93
C THR A 247 2.64 -8.74 34.87
N ARG A 248 2.62 -9.42 36.02
CA ARG A 248 2.91 -10.86 36.12
C ARG A 248 1.74 -11.64 36.76
N LYS A 249 0.56 -11.52 36.16
CA LYS A 249 -0.61 -12.34 36.50
C LYS A 249 -0.44 -13.72 35.88
N MET A 250 -0.98 -14.72 36.57
CA MET A 250 -1.13 -16.08 36.06
C MET A 250 -2.55 -16.21 35.48
N CYS A 251 -2.65 -16.70 34.25
CA CYS A 251 -3.90 -16.95 33.53
C CYS A 251 -3.87 -18.33 32.88
N SER A 252 -4.91 -18.69 32.13
CA SER A 252 -4.94 -19.88 31.29
C SER A 252 -3.82 -19.88 30.26
N ASP A 253 -3.40 -21.07 29.83
CA ASP A 253 -2.32 -21.25 28.85
C ASP A 253 -2.62 -20.51 27.53
N SER A 254 -3.87 -20.50 27.08
CA SER A 254 -4.31 -19.82 25.85
C SER A 254 -4.07 -18.30 25.89
N LEU A 255 -4.34 -17.66 27.04
CA LEU A 255 -4.08 -16.24 27.25
C LEU A 255 -2.58 -15.96 27.35
N MET A 256 -1.82 -16.83 28.01
CA MET A 256 -0.38 -16.69 28.16
C MET A 256 0.36 -16.91 26.83
N ASP A 257 -0.13 -17.80 25.96
CA ASP A 257 0.40 -18.02 24.62
C ASP A 257 0.15 -16.80 23.72
N THR A 258 -1.06 -16.24 23.78
CA THR A 258 -1.41 -14.99 23.08
C THR A 258 -0.48 -13.85 23.53
N GLU A 259 -0.29 -13.69 24.84
CA GLU A 259 0.62 -12.70 25.40
C GLU A 259 2.05 -12.88 24.88
N ARG A 260 2.57 -14.12 24.89
CA ARG A 260 3.93 -14.43 24.44
C ARG A 260 4.12 -14.10 22.95
N SER A 261 3.14 -14.43 22.11
CA SER A 261 3.15 -14.13 20.69
C SER A 261 3.21 -12.62 20.43
N LEU A 262 2.43 -11.82 21.15
CA LEU A 262 2.42 -10.37 21.00
C LEU A 262 3.66 -9.71 21.60
N LEU A 263 4.18 -10.22 22.72
CA LEU A 263 5.41 -9.73 23.34
C LEU A 263 6.63 -9.88 22.43
N ALA A 264 6.64 -10.86 21.51
CA ALA A 264 7.71 -11.05 20.54
C ALA A 264 7.88 -9.89 19.55
N LEU A 265 6.89 -9.00 19.42
CA LEU A 265 6.97 -7.78 18.61
C LEU A 265 7.73 -6.66 19.33
N PHE A 266 7.80 -6.69 20.66
CA PHE A 266 8.47 -5.67 21.46
C PHE A 266 9.99 -5.87 21.47
N GLY A 267 10.73 -4.78 21.64
CA GLY A 267 12.19 -4.77 21.50
C GLY A 267 12.66 -4.82 20.03
N GLY A 268 11.76 -4.59 19.07
CA GLY A 268 12.05 -4.62 17.65
C GLY A 268 11.28 -3.54 16.86
N THR A 269 11.49 -3.53 15.56
CA THR A 269 10.80 -2.64 14.62
C THR A 269 9.74 -3.43 13.84
N VAL A 270 8.54 -2.88 13.77
CA VAL A 270 7.44 -3.40 12.95
C VAL A 270 7.09 -2.40 11.87
N LYS A 271 6.79 -2.88 10.66
CA LYS A 271 6.04 -2.09 9.68
C LYS A 271 4.60 -1.98 10.16
N TYR A 272 3.98 -0.83 9.97
CA TYR A 272 2.56 -0.65 10.26
C TYR A 272 1.81 -0.21 9.01
N THR A 273 0.59 -0.71 8.87
CA THR A 273 -0.33 -0.32 7.80
C THR A 273 -1.67 0.04 8.43
N LEU A 274 -2.20 1.20 8.06
CA LEU A 274 -3.54 1.63 8.44
C LEU A 274 -4.43 1.64 7.21
N LYS A 275 -5.55 0.91 7.26
CA LYS A 275 -6.58 0.88 6.23
C LYS A 275 -7.95 1.04 6.89
N GLY A 276 -8.54 2.22 6.77
CA GLY A 276 -9.77 2.57 7.48
C GLY A 276 -9.63 2.34 8.97
N SER A 277 -10.47 1.47 9.53
CA SER A 277 -10.44 1.09 10.94
C SER A 277 -9.52 -0.10 11.25
N ASN A 278 -8.67 -0.55 10.32
CA ASN A 278 -7.77 -1.69 10.51
C ASN A 278 -6.32 -1.24 10.68
N LEU A 279 -5.63 -1.86 11.63
CA LEU A 279 -4.19 -1.75 11.85
C LEU A 279 -3.55 -3.13 11.68
N THR A 280 -2.55 -3.21 10.82
CA THR A 280 -1.66 -4.37 10.73
C THR A 280 -0.28 -3.97 11.19
N LEU A 281 0.33 -4.78 12.06
CA LEU A 281 1.75 -4.67 12.41
C LEU A 281 2.48 -5.92 11.93
N THR A 282 3.65 -5.75 11.32
CA THR A 282 4.46 -6.87 10.84
C THR A 282 5.92 -6.62 11.15
N SER A 283 6.54 -7.51 11.92
CA SER A 283 7.97 -7.50 12.21
C SER A 283 8.79 -8.09 11.05
N GLU A 284 10.10 -7.90 11.09
CA GLU A 284 11.03 -8.40 10.06
C GLU A 284 11.01 -9.93 9.92
N ASN A 285 10.61 -10.68 10.95
CA ASN A 285 10.54 -12.15 10.91
C ASN A 285 9.15 -12.68 10.49
N GLY A 286 8.26 -11.80 10.03
CA GLY A 286 6.91 -12.12 9.59
C GLY A 286 5.89 -12.25 10.73
N ALA A 287 6.30 -12.25 12.01
CA ALA A 287 5.35 -12.18 13.12
C ALA A 287 4.63 -10.84 13.13
N GLY A 288 3.38 -10.83 13.55
CA GLY A 288 2.56 -9.63 13.48
C GLY A 288 1.24 -9.75 14.20
N LEU A 289 0.43 -8.71 14.05
CA LEU A 289 -0.95 -8.69 14.51
C LEU A 289 -1.84 -7.95 13.52
N GLU A 290 -3.13 -8.26 13.61
CA GLU A 290 -4.21 -7.49 13.02
C GLU A 290 -5.09 -6.96 14.15
N ALA A 291 -5.52 -5.72 14.04
CA ALA A 291 -6.36 -5.06 15.00
C ALA A 291 -7.37 -4.14 14.32
N VAL A 292 -8.48 -3.89 15.00
CA VAL A 292 -9.51 -2.95 14.58
C VAL A 292 -9.66 -1.82 15.58
N ALA A 293 -9.91 -0.60 15.11
CA ALA A 293 -10.23 0.52 15.98
C ALA A 293 -11.50 0.19 16.78
N ALA A 294 -11.44 0.40 18.09
CA ALA A 294 -12.62 0.31 18.94
C ALA A 294 -13.65 1.37 18.52
N LYS A 295 -14.91 0.97 18.42
CA LYS A 295 -16.04 1.87 18.19
C LYS A 295 -16.34 2.72 19.42
#